data_AF-A0A3D4VXQ9-F1
#
_entry.id   AF-A0A3D4VXQ9-F1
#
_cell.length_a   1.000
_cell.length_b   1.000
_cell.length_c   1.000
_cell.angle_alpha   90.00
_cell.angle_beta   90.00
_cell.angle_gamma   90.00
#
_symmetry.space_group_name_H-M   'P 1'
#
loop_
_entity.id
_entity.type
_entity.pdbx_description
1 polymer ?
#
loop_
_entity_poly.entity_id
_entity_poly.type
_entity_poly.pdbx_seq_one_letter_code
_entity_poly.pdbx_strand_id
1 'polypeptide(L)'
;LSGSFPNAQLNKASELGLRNQVDRSQGEVLNYEECALLFYNALTANTASGSAYGSSLGFTVSNGQVDTSSVMLKSLKGPFVAGDTVQLPFVPKMVYRNDKASESAELNKYDVYYYSESLQTLWVYTRRAAGRITAVSPSASAPTSVTVAGTSYTLGSSAVASQVSSLNGGGVGEVVTLLLG
;
A
#
# COMPACT_ATOMS: atom_id res chain seq x y z
N LEU A 1 -15.31 -0.75 38.92
CA LEU A 1 -16.37 -0.50 37.91
C LEU A 1 -17.31 -1.71 37.89
N SER A 2 -18.37 -1.70 38.68
CA SER A 2 -19.45 -2.69 38.64
C SER A 2 -20.54 -2.18 37.70
N GLY A 3 -20.20 -2.04 36.42
CA GLY A 3 -21.16 -1.73 35.38
C GLY A 3 -21.84 -3.03 34.97
N SER A 4 -23.02 -3.29 35.50
CA SER A 4 -23.90 -4.33 34.96
C SER A 4 -24.16 -3.98 33.50
N PHE A 5 -23.53 -4.66 32.54
CA PHE A 5 -24.01 -4.68 31.17
C PHE A 5 -25.43 -5.23 31.24
N PRO A 6 -26.50 -4.42 31.10
CA PRO A 6 -27.84 -4.94 31.21
C PRO A 6 -28.00 -5.94 30.07
N ASN A 7 -28.58 -7.12 30.31
CA ASN A 7 -28.79 -8.13 29.28
C ASN A 7 -29.31 -7.57 27.94
N ALA A 8 -30.07 -6.47 27.98
CA ALA A 8 -30.48 -5.69 26.81
C ALA A 8 -29.32 -5.27 25.88
N GLN A 9 -28.19 -4.82 26.40
CA GLN A 9 -27.02 -4.42 25.59
C GLN A 9 -26.33 -5.64 24.95
N LEU A 10 -26.23 -6.75 25.69
CA LEU A 10 -25.66 -7.99 25.17
C LEU A 10 -26.57 -8.60 24.09
N ASN A 11 -27.87 -8.59 24.31
CA ASN A 11 -28.87 -9.01 23.33
C ASN A 11 -28.79 -8.13 22.09
N LYS A 12 -28.70 -6.81 22.25
CA LYS A 12 -28.55 -5.90 21.12
C LYS A 12 -27.25 -6.12 20.35
N ALA A 13 -26.14 -6.38 21.05
CA ALA A 13 -24.88 -6.71 20.42
C ALA A 13 -24.96 -8.02 19.61
N SER A 14 -25.66 -9.03 20.12
CA SER A 14 -25.93 -10.26 19.38
C SER A 14 -26.82 -10.02 18.14
N GLU A 15 -27.88 -9.23 18.24
CA GLU A 15 -28.73 -8.84 17.10
C GLU A 15 -27.95 -8.15 15.99
N LEU A 16 -26.99 -7.30 16.36
CA LEU A 16 -26.12 -6.58 15.43
C LEU A 16 -24.99 -7.46 14.87
N GLY A 17 -24.90 -8.73 15.30
CA GLY A 17 -23.83 -9.65 14.90
C GLY A 17 -22.46 -9.37 15.53
N LEU A 18 -22.37 -8.42 16.48
CA LEU A 18 -21.11 -8.04 17.14
C LEU A 18 -20.50 -9.21 17.93
N ARG A 19 -21.35 -10.13 18.38
CA ARG A 19 -20.96 -11.30 19.20
C ARG A 19 -20.96 -12.61 18.41
N ASN A 20 -21.01 -12.55 17.08
CA ASN A 20 -20.91 -13.75 16.25
C ASN A 20 -19.63 -14.50 16.59
N GLN A 21 -19.75 -15.80 16.89
CA GLN A 21 -18.64 -16.68 17.28
C GLN A 21 -17.95 -16.30 18.59
N VAL A 22 -18.58 -15.47 19.43
CA VAL A 22 -18.10 -15.11 20.77
C VAL A 22 -19.09 -15.63 21.80
N ASP A 23 -18.94 -16.90 22.18
CA ASP A 23 -19.81 -17.58 23.14
C ASP A 23 -19.26 -17.43 24.57
N ARG A 24 -19.34 -16.20 25.09
CA ARG A 24 -18.89 -15.85 26.45
C ARG A 24 -19.96 -15.17 27.27
N SER A 25 -20.16 -15.63 28.50
CA SER A 25 -21.06 -15.03 29.46
C SER A 25 -20.42 -13.86 30.21
N GLN A 26 -21.25 -13.04 30.85
CA GLN A 26 -20.77 -11.95 31.69
C GLN A 26 -19.85 -12.49 32.79
N GLY A 27 -18.68 -11.85 32.95
CA GLY A 27 -17.69 -12.24 33.96
C GLY A 27 -16.68 -13.30 33.48
N GLU A 28 -16.87 -13.86 32.29
CA GLU A 28 -15.88 -14.74 31.67
C GLU A 28 -14.78 -13.94 30.97
N VAL A 29 -13.56 -14.47 30.99
CA VAL A 29 -12.40 -13.86 30.34
C VAL A 29 -12.40 -14.23 28.86
N LEU A 30 -12.28 -13.22 28.01
CA LEU A 30 -12.09 -13.39 26.58
C LEU A 30 -10.66 -13.80 26.28
N ASN A 31 -10.47 -14.78 25.40
CA ASN A 31 -9.16 -15.09 24.84
C ASN A 31 -8.82 -14.16 23.66
N TYR A 32 -7.59 -14.25 23.17
CA TYR A 32 -7.10 -13.40 22.07
C TYR A 32 -7.95 -13.52 20.80
N GLU A 33 -8.36 -14.74 20.44
CA GLU A 33 -9.16 -15.01 19.25
C GLU A 33 -10.55 -14.38 19.35
N GLU A 34 -11.21 -14.53 20.51
CA GLU A 34 -12.52 -13.94 20.79
C GLU A 34 -12.47 -12.39 20.80
N CYS A 35 -11.37 -11.81 21.29
CA CYS A 35 -11.12 -10.37 21.18
C CYS A 35 -10.97 -9.93 19.72
N ALA A 36 -10.20 -10.67 18.91
CA ALA A 36 -10.02 -10.37 17.50
C ALA A 36 -11.35 -10.46 16.74
N LEU A 37 -12.17 -11.46 17.04
CA LEU A 37 -13.53 -11.62 16.50
C LEU A 37 -14.44 -10.44 16.87
N LEU A 38 -14.40 -9.95 18.12
CA LEU A 38 -15.16 -8.75 18.52
C LEU A 38 -14.79 -7.53 17.69
N PHE A 39 -13.49 -7.26 17.50
CA PHE A 39 -13.04 -6.15 16.67
C PHE A 39 -13.42 -6.33 15.20
N TYR A 40 -13.29 -7.54 14.67
CA TYR A 40 -13.66 -7.85 13.29
C TYR A 40 -15.17 -7.69 13.06
N ASN A 41 -16.00 -8.24 13.94
CA ASN A 41 -17.45 -8.09 13.89
C ASN A 41 -17.86 -6.62 14.02
N ALA A 42 -17.15 -5.83 14.83
CA ALA A 42 -17.38 -4.39 14.91
C ALA A 42 -17.10 -3.68 13.58
N LEU A 43 -16.02 -4.05 12.86
CA LEU A 43 -15.71 -3.48 11.55
C LEU A 43 -16.73 -3.84 10.47
N THR A 44 -17.35 -5.02 10.56
CA THR A 44 -18.32 -5.50 9.56
C THR A 44 -19.77 -5.17 9.92
N ALA A 45 -20.06 -4.82 11.17
CA ALA A 45 -21.40 -4.44 11.62
C ALA A 45 -21.90 -3.15 10.95
N ASN A 46 -23.19 -3.13 10.63
CA ASN A 46 -23.83 -1.96 10.04
C ASN A 46 -24.08 -0.87 11.10
N THR A 47 -23.75 0.35 10.73
CA THR A 47 -24.13 1.55 11.47
C THR A 47 -25.60 1.90 11.21
N ALA A 48 -26.15 2.86 11.97
CA ALA A 48 -27.53 3.31 11.79
C ALA A 48 -27.82 3.87 10.38
N SER A 49 -26.80 4.30 9.63
CA SER A 49 -26.93 4.74 8.24
C SER A 49 -26.90 3.60 7.22
N GLY A 50 -26.85 2.34 7.67
CA GLY A 50 -26.86 1.14 6.82
C GLY A 50 -25.52 0.77 6.19
N SER A 51 -24.46 1.56 6.42
CA SER A 51 -23.10 1.24 5.99
C SER A 51 -22.31 0.51 7.08
N ALA A 52 -21.44 -0.43 6.69
CA ALA A 52 -20.53 -1.09 7.62
C ALA A 52 -19.62 -0.07 8.34
N TYR A 53 -19.39 -0.26 9.64
CA TYR A 53 -18.58 0.66 10.45
C TYR A 53 -17.15 0.79 9.90
N GLY A 54 -16.56 -0.29 9.41
CA GLY A 54 -15.23 -0.27 8.77
C GLY A 54 -15.13 0.71 7.59
N SER A 55 -16.23 0.91 6.85
CA SER A 55 -16.26 1.90 5.76
C SER A 55 -16.06 3.32 6.26
N SER A 56 -16.53 3.66 7.46
CA SER A 56 -16.30 4.98 8.08
C SER A 56 -14.83 5.22 8.44
N LEU A 57 -14.07 4.15 8.64
CA LEU A 57 -12.62 4.19 8.93
C LEU A 57 -11.77 4.07 7.65
N GLY A 58 -12.41 4.01 6.48
CA GLY A 58 -11.74 3.95 5.18
C GLY A 58 -11.35 2.53 4.72
N PHE A 59 -11.84 1.49 5.39
CA PHE A 59 -11.77 0.10 4.93
C PHE A 59 -12.82 -0.15 3.84
N THR A 60 -12.51 -1.01 2.88
CA THR A 60 -13.54 -1.59 2.00
C THR A 60 -14.13 -2.80 2.70
N VAL A 61 -15.45 -2.82 2.92
CA VAL A 61 -16.16 -3.98 3.49
C VAL A 61 -17.13 -4.50 2.44
N SER A 62 -16.98 -5.77 2.03
CA SER A 62 -17.83 -6.42 1.04
C SER A 62 -18.18 -7.83 1.50
N ASN A 63 -19.45 -8.23 1.33
CA ASN A 63 -19.95 -9.55 1.69
C ASN A 63 -19.63 -9.99 3.14
N GLY A 64 -19.69 -9.05 4.10
CA GLY A 64 -19.35 -9.33 5.50
C GLY A 64 -17.86 -9.54 5.76
N GLN A 65 -17.00 -9.20 4.80
CA GLN A 65 -15.55 -9.29 4.93
C GLN A 65 -14.87 -7.93 4.73
N VAL A 66 -13.88 -7.66 5.58
CA VAL A 66 -12.99 -6.51 5.43
C VAL A 66 -11.94 -6.84 4.39
N ASP A 67 -11.90 -6.09 3.29
CA ASP A 67 -10.84 -6.18 2.28
C ASP A 67 -9.57 -5.48 2.80
N THR A 68 -8.72 -6.29 3.45
CA THR A 68 -7.43 -5.87 4.00
C THR A 68 -6.41 -5.52 2.91
N SER A 69 -6.60 -6.00 1.69
CA SER A 69 -5.74 -5.75 0.53
C SER A 69 -5.72 -4.27 0.17
N SER A 70 -6.89 -3.60 0.25
CA SER A 70 -7.03 -2.17 0.00
C SER A 70 -6.23 -1.30 0.98
N VAL A 71 -6.06 -1.77 2.23
CA VAL A 71 -5.27 -1.08 3.27
C VAL A 71 -3.79 -1.33 3.08
N MET A 72 -3.39 -2.57 2.76
CA MET A 72 -2.00 -2.86 2.40
C MET A 72 -1.57 -2.04 1.17
N LEU A 73 -2.42 -1.92 0.16
CA LEU A 73 -2.16 -1.11 -1.04
C LEU A 73 -2.14 0.40 -0.74
N LYS A 74 -3.05 0.93 0.09
CA LYS A 74 -3.01 2.35 0.54
C LYS A 74 -1.79 2.68 1.40
N SER A 75 -1.26 1.68 2.12
CA SER A 75 -0.09 1.86 2.98
C SER A 75 1.22 1.90 2.20
N LEU A 76 1.24 1.37 0.96
CA LEU A 76 2.41 1.42 0.11
C LEU A 76 2.61 2.85 -0.41
N LYS A 77 3.73 3.46 -0.04
CA LYS A 77 4.17 4.79 -0.48
C LYS A 77 5.32 4.63 -1.47
N GLY A 78 5.25 5.33 -2.59
CA GLY A 78 6.25 5.32 -3.65
C GLY A 78 5.62 5.29 -5.05
N PRO A 79 6.42 5.21 -6.12
CA PRO A 79 7.89 5.13 -6.09
C PRO A 79 8.55 6.44 -5.66
N PHE A 80 9.65 6.33 -4.92
CA PHE A 80 10.58 7.44 -4.62
C PHE A 80 11.97 7.14 -5.18
N VAL A 81 12.75 8.17 -5.46
CA VAL A 81 14.16 8.04 -5.87
C VAL A 81 15.05 8.56 -4.75
N ALA A 82 15.96 7.72 -4.27
CA ALA A 82 16.88 8.07 -3.19
C ALA A 82 17.91 9.12 -3.64
N GLY A 83 18.04 10.20 -2.86
CA GLY A 83 19.07 11.23 -3.00
C GLY A 83 20.34 10.90 -2.22
N ASP A 84 21.14 11.92 -1.90
CA ASP A 84 22.39 11.75 -1.12
C ASP A 84 22.12 11.45 0.37
N THR A 85 20.96 11.85 0.89
CA THR A 85 20.52 11.49 2.24
C THR A 85 19.02 11.27 2.22
N VAL A 86 18.58 10.07 2.62
CA VAL A 86 17.16 9.73 2.75
C VAL A 86 16.91 9.33 4.19
N GLN A 87 15.97 10.02 4.84
CA GLN A 87 15.46 9.65 6.14
C GLN A 87 14.09 9.00 5.96
N LEU A 88 14.01 7.70 6.28
CA LEU A 88 12.72 6.98 6.28
C LEU A 88 11.88 7.44 7.48
N PRO A 89 10.54 7.47 7.35
CA PRO A 89 9.66 7.88 8.44
C PRO A 89 9.61 6.87 9.61
N PHE A 90 10.21 5.70 9.45
CA PHE A 90 10.31 4.63 10.45
C PHE A 90 11.59 3.80 10.21
N VAL A 91 11.93 2.96 11.20
CA VAL A 91 12.99 1.94 11.05
C VAL A 91 12.37 0.66 10.48
N PRO A 92 12.76 0.20 9.27
CA PRO A 92 12.20 -1.00 8.68
C PRO A 92 12.52 -2.27 9.46
N LYS A 93 11.53 -3.14 9.62
CA LYS A 93 11.69 -4.51 10.14
C LYS A 93 11.95 -5.51 9.03
N MET A 94 11.41 -5.25 7.85
CA MET A 94 11.60 -6.09 6.67
C MET A 94 12.14 -5.22 5.55
N VAL A 95 13.23 -5.66 4.93
CA VAL A 95 13.79 -4.98 3.76
C VAL A 95 13.90 -5.98 2.62
N TYR A 96 13.44 -5.55 1.45
CA TYR A 96 13.59 -6.29 0.20
C TYR A 96 14.41 -5.47 -0.76
N ARG A 97 15.44 -6.06 -1.35
CA ARG A 97 16.23 -5.46 -2.41
C ARG A 97 16.11 -6.30 -3.67
N ASN A 98 15.58 -5.72 -4.75
CA ASN A 98 15.28 -6.43 -6.00
C ASN A 98 14.48 -7.72 -5.74
N ASP A 99 13.43 -7.59 -4.93
CA ASP A 99 12.50 -8.68 -4.57
C ASP A 99 13.10 -9.79 -3.69
N LYS A 100 14.30 -9.59 -3.12
CA LYS A 100 14.96 -10.52 -2.20
C LYS A 100 15.13 -9.91 -0.81
N ALA A 101 14.93 -10.70 0.23
CA ALA A 101 15.15 -10.25 1.60
C ALA A 101 16.60 -9.75 1.79
N SER A 102 16.75 -8.63 2.49
CA SER A 102 18.01 -7.94 2.77
C SER A 102 18.02 -7.52 4.23
N GLU A 103 19.20 -7.56 4.85
CA GLU A 103 19.38 -7.05 6.21
C GLU A 103 19.66 -5.54 6.22
N SER A 104 20.17 -4.99 5.12
CA SER A 104 20.49 -3.57 4.99
C SER A 104 19.30 -2.77 4.46
N ALA A 105 18.90 -1.75 5.22
CA ALA A 105 17.93 -0.71 4.86
C ALA A 105 18.59 0.52 4.20
N GLU A 106 19.90 0.51 3.96
CA GLU A 106 20.61 1.67 3.41
C GLU A 106 20.14 2.00 2.00
N LEU A 107 19.80 3.26 1.73
CA LEU A 107 19.43 3.70 0.39
C LEU A 107 20.62 4.38 -0.27
N ASN A 108 21.01 3.89 -1.44
CA ASN A 108 22.04 4.52 -2.24
C ASN A 108 21.43 5.51 -3.23
N LYS A 109 22.21 6.50 -3.65
CA LYS A 109 21.78 7.47 -4.66
C LYS A 109 21.23 6.76 -5.91
N TYR A 110 20.05 7.19 -6.34
CA TYR A 110 19.26 6.65 -7.45
C TYR A 110 18.67 5.24 -7.24
N ASP A 111 18.66 4.72 -6.01
CA ASP A 111 17.80 3.58 -5.69
C ASP A 111 16.33 4.02 -5.76
N VAL A 112 15.49 3.23 -6.42
CA VAL A 112 14.05 3.42 -6.40
C VAL A 112 13.51 2.66 -5.20
N TYR A 113 12.69 3.29 -4.36
CA TYR A 113 12.17 2.62 -3.18
C TYR A 113 10.68 2.89 -2.94
N TYR A 114 10.07 1.91 -2.29
CA TYR A 114 8.71 1.94 -1.77
C TYR A 114 8.76 1.56 -0.30
N TYR A 115 7.83 2.07 0.50
CA TYR A 115 7.74 1.68 1.90
C TYR A 115 6.29 1.53 2.33
N SER A 116 6.06 0.76 3.38
CA SER A 116 4.80 0.72 4.11
C SER A 116 5.08 0.89 5.60
N GLU A 117 4.57 1.99 6.17
CA GLU A 117 4.68 2.29 7.60
C GLU A 117 3.92 1.27 8.45
N SER A 118 2.75 0.83 7.97
CA SER A 118 1.93 -0.15 8.69
C SER A 118 2.57 -1.53 8.75
N LEU A 119 3.27 -1.94 7.69
CA LEU A 119 3.99 -3.22 7.63
C LEU A 119 5.41 -3.11 8.20
N GLN A 120 5.90 -1.88 8.39
CA GLN A 120 7.29 -1.60 8.67
C GLN A 120 8.23 -2.25 7.64
N THR A 121 7.84 -2.18 6.36
CA THR A 121 8.55 -2.84 5.25
C THR A 121 9.09 -1.82 4.25
N LEU A 122 10.31 -2.04 3.77
CA LEU A 122 10.98 -1.28 2.73
C LEU A 122 11.26 -2.18 1.52
N TRP A 123 10.92 -1.72 0.32
CA TRP A 123 11.32 -2.35 -0.95
C TRP A 123 12.24 -1.40 -1.70
N VAL A 124 13.40 -1.91 -2.12
CA VAL A 124 14.46 -1.15 -2.78
C VAL A 124 14.80 -1.81 -4.10
N TYR A 125 14.87 -1.03 -5.15
CA TYR A 125 15.20 -1.46 -6.50
C TYR A 125 16.41 -0.68 -7.00
N THR A 126 17.46 -1.42 -7.33
CA THR A 126 18.74 -0.87 -7.79
C THR A 126 18.93 -1.06 -9.29
N ARG A 127 17.91 -1.57 -9.98
CA ARG A 127 17.96 -1.93 -11.40
C ARG A 127 17.96 -0.64 -12.23
N ARG A 128 18.86 -0.57 -13.22
CA ARG A 128 19.00 0.58 -14.10
C ARG A 128 19.18 0.11 -15.54
N ALA A 129 18.66 0.88 -16.48
CA ALA A 129 18.89 0.67 -17.90
C ALA A 129 19.36 1.98 -18.52
N ALA A 130 20.58 2.00 -19.05
CA ALA A 130 21.13 3.17 -19.72
C ALA A 130 21.21 2.93 -21.23
N GLY A 131 20.91 3.96 -22.00
CA GLY A 131 21.01 3.88 -23.45
C GLY A 131 20.32 5.02 -24.16
N ARG A 132 20.40 4.98 -25.48
CA ARG A 132 19.68 5.93 -26.33
C ARG A 132 18.23 5.50 -26.49
N ILE A 133 17.31 6.45 -26.36
CA ILE A 133 15.90 6.23 -26.69
C ILE A 133 15.79 6.06 -28.20
N THR A 134 15.24 4.92 -28.65
CA THR A 134 15.04 4.62 -30.07
C THR A 134 13.58 4.75 -30.50
N ALA A 135 12.64 4.66 -29.55
CA ALA A 135 11.21 4.85 -29.81
C ALA A 135 10.48 5.31 -28.55
N VAL A 136 9.32 5.93 -28.75
CA VAL A 136 8.39 6.37 -27.70
C VAL A 136 6.97 6.03 -28.15
N SER A 137 6.09 5.66 -27.22
CA SER A 137 4.72 5.22 -27.51
C SER A 137 3.76 5.72 -26.44
N PRO A 138 2.48 6.01 -26.76
CA PRO A 138 1.87 5.93 -28.09
C PRO A 138 2.27 7.07 -29.03
N SER A 139 2.73 8.19 -28.50
CA SER A 139 3.17 9.34 -29.29
C SER A 139 4.36 10.05 -28.64
N ALA A 140 5.10 10.82 -29.44
CA ALA A 140 6.22 11.61 -28.94
C ALA A 140 5.79 12.78 -28.04
N SER A 141 4.58 13.31 -28.25
CA SER A 141 4.05 14.40 -27.44
C SER A 141 3.47 13.95 -26.10
N ALA A 142 2.99 12.70 -26.01
CA ALA A 142 2.41 12.12 -24.79
C ALA A 142 2.86 10.66 -24.61
N PRO A 143 4.17 10.42 -24.33
CA PRO A 143 4.68 9.07 -24.20
C PRO A 143 4.23 8.44 -22.87
N THR A 144 3.79 7.19 -22.93
CA THR A 144 3.56 6.31 -21.77
C THR A 144 4.61 5.21 -21.68
N SER A 145 5.41 4.98 -22.74
CA SER A 145 6.53 4.06 -22.73
C SER A 145 7.67 4.53 -23.65
N VAL A 146 8.88 4.09 -23.36
CA VAL A 146 10.10 4.40 -24.12
C VAL A 146 10.89 3.12 -24.42
N THR A 147 11.50 3.04 -25.60
CA THR A 147 12.39 1.94 -25.98
C THR A 147 13.83 2.37 -25.83
N VAL A 148 14.58 1.66 -24.97
CA VAL A 148 16.01 1.89 -24.71
C VAL A 148 16.75 0.58 -24.95
N ALA A 149 17.81 0.62 -25.76
CA ALA A 149 18.60 -0.56 -26.12
C ALA A 149 17.76 -1.76 -26.61
N GLY A 150 16.68 -1.48 -27.36
CA GLY A 150 15.78 -2.50 -27.91
C GLY A 150 14.73 -3.06 -26.93
N THR A 151 14.71 -2.61 -25.67
CA THR A 151 13.70 -3.02 -24.68
C THR A 151 12.73 -1.87 -24.40
N SER A 152 11.43 -2.16 -24.38
CA SER A 152 10.39 -1.18 -24.06
C SER A 152 10.15 -1.12 -22.55
N TYR A 153 10.08 0.09 -22.00
CA TYR A 153 9.84 0.36 -20.59
C TYR A 153 8.65 1.31 -20.42
N THR A 154 7.73 0.99 -19.52
CA THR A 154 6.59 1.83 -19.16
C THR A 154 7.04 2.96 -18.23
N LEU A 155 6.57 4.18 -18.49
CA LEU A 155 6.86 5.34 -17.65
C LEU A 155 5.95 5.34 -16.42
N GLY A 156 6.55 5.28 -15.24
CA GLY A 156 5.81 5.19 -13.97
C GLY A 156 5.23 6.51 -13.44
N SER A 157 5.52 7.65 -14.08
CA SER A 157 4.96 8.95 -13.66
C SER A 157 4.78 9.94 -14.81
N SER A 158 3.84 10.87 -14.65
CA SER A 158 3.59 11.96 -15.59
C SER A 158 4.77 12.94 -15.68
N ALA A 159 5.55 13.09 -14.59
CA ALA A 159 6.76 13.92 -14.59
C ALA A 159 7.82 13.35 -15.54
N VAL A 160 8.05 12.03 -15.50
CA VAL A 160 8.95 11.36 -16.44
C VAL A 160 8.39 11.47 -17.86
N ALA A 161 7.11 11.19 -18.08
CA ALA A 161 6.46 11.34 -19.39
C ALA A 161 6.63 12.75 -19.98
N SER A 162 6.55 13.78 -19.14
CA SER A 162 6.79 15.17 -19.54
C SER A 162 8.24 15.40 -19.99
N GLN A 163 9.23 14.89 -19.25
CA GLN A 163 10.64 15.05 -19.62
C GLN A 163 11.00 14.40 -20.96
N VAL A 164 10.45 13.22 -21.25
CA VAL A 164 10.71 12.51 -22.52
C VAL A 164 9.78 12.94 -23.65
N SER A 165 8.86 13.88 -23.40
CA SER A 165 7.98 14.41 -24.43
C SER A 165 8.75 15.33 -25.37
N SER A 166 8.47 15.20 -26.68
CA SER A 166 8.99 16.11 -27.70
C SER A 166 8.52 17.55 -27.49
N LEU A 167 7.44 17.77 -26.74
CA LEU A 167 6.96 19.10 -26.38
C LEU A 167 7.92 19.84 -25.43
N ASN A 168 8.72 19.11 -24.66
CA ASN A 168 9.73 19.66 -23.76
C ASN A 168 11.16 19.49 -24.28
N GLY A 169 11.31 19.17 -25.57
CA GLY A 169 12.61 18.97 -26.21
C GLY A 169 13.23 17.59 -25.99
N GLY A 170 12.52 16.68 -25.32
CA GLY A 170 12.99 15.31 -25.09
C GLY A 170 12.64 14.33 -26.22
N GLY A 171 12.96 13.05 -26.01
CA GLY A 171 12.42 11.94 -26.80
C GLY A 171 13.46 11.11 -27.56
N VAL A 172 13.11 10.65 -28.76
CA VAL A 172 13.95 9.73 -29.56
C VAL A 172 15.29 10.39 -29.89
N GLY A 173 16.38 9.69 -29.59
CA GLY A 173 17.75 10.15 -29.81
C GLY A 173 18.46 10.60 -28.53
N GLU A 174 17.74 10.84 -27.43
CA GLU A 174 18.35 11.20 -26.15
C GLU A 174 19.02 10.00 -25.47
N VAL A 175 20.14 10.27 -24.80
CA VAL A 175 20.81 9.29 -23.93
C VAL A 175 20.27 9.45 -22.53
N VAL A 176 19.64 8.39 -22.03
CA VAL A 176 18.98 8.39 -20.73
C VAL A 176 19.49 7.25 -19.86
N THR A 177 19.31 7.40 -18.55
CA THR A 177 19.39 6.29 -17.59
C THR A 177 18.04 6.14 -16.92
N LEU A 178 17.37 5.03 -17.20
CA LEU A 178 16.11 4.64 -16.58
C LEU A 178 16.41 3.98 -15.23
N LEU A 179 15.70 4.42 -14.20
CA LEU A 179 15.67 3.76 -12.90
C LEU A 179 14.43 2.86 -12.87
N LEU A 180 14.63 1.59 -12.53
CA LEU A 180 13.59 0.56 -12.63
C LEU A 180 13.20 0.09 -11.23
N GLY A 181 11.93 0.23 -10.89
CA GLY A 181 11.32 -0.22 -9.64
C GLY A 181 9.81 -0.16 -9.73
#